data_AF-L7MFB4-F1
#
_entry.id   AF-L7MFB4-F1
#
_cell.length_a   1.000
_cell.length_b   1.000
_cell.length_c   1.000
_cell.angle_alpha   90.00
_cell.angle_beta   90.00
_cell.angle_gamma   90.00
#
_symmetry.space_group_name_H-M   'P 1'
#
loop_
_entity.id
_entity.type
_entity.pdbx_description
1 polymer ?
#
loop_
_entity_poly.entity_id
_entity_poly.type
_entity_poly.pdbx_seq_one_letter_code
_entity_poly.pdbx_strand_id
1 'polypeptide(L)'
;NWEDAVGRATQVFAYAADFNLSLDAKVTVVKTKACAYAFYIGHIALVPRLFASRLASLVGAFLWDGKTPKIQQKFLKLSKSCGGLSLPDVPTFTKALAAKTVCKLFQDNDYPGRSLLLYWTGTIRTAFTSERYWGPQAEHPHAFYKAAAGLKRSVDGDAAEDCFAKLAPARISEMLISRSITDEEEQRWRPNRWKRWRNNRMPEVVTEFDWLRRWDALPTRQRLSRWGVVPNDRCPNCSKRETIRHTMFECVAAKGVWHVVWRQFGVSVSSRGQRRRGLFEQLVFSVTMFVLWRRRCVAEARRKPQRAAYPALQKIRMIMVRYLTEQIETQGEEAFLRRWHTRFFGVRKGNIEFPLLPF
;
A
#
# COMPACT_ATOMS: atom_id res chain seq x y z
N ASN A 1 19.39 -7.84 -21.89
CA ASN A 1 19.40 -6.87 -20.76
C ASN A 1 18.02 -6.64 -20.13
N TRP A 2 17.01 -6.09 -20.82
CA TRP A 2 15.65 -5.96 -20.24
C TRP A 2 14.93 -7.31 -20.06
N GLU A 3 15.17 -8.27 -20.96
CA GLU A 3 14.71 -9.66 -20.80
C GLU A 3 15.27 -10.28 -19.51
N ASP A 4 16.56 -10.07 -19.24
CA ASP A 4 17.21 -10.56 -18.01
C ASP A 4 16.61 -9.92 -16.76
N ALA A 5 16.20 -8.65 -16.83
CA ALA A 5 15.49 -7.97 -15.74
C ALA A 5 14.16 -8.64 -15.42
N VAL A 6 13.39 -9.01 -16.46
CA VAL A 6 12.13 -9.75 -16.29
C VAL A 6 12.40 -11.16 -15.77
N GLY A 7 13.43 -11.85 -16.28
CA GLY A 7 13.84 -13.18 -15.82
C GLY A 7 14.22 -13.20 -14.35
N ARG A 8 15.06 -12.27 -13.90
CA ARG A 8 15.44 -12.10 -12.49
C ARG A 8 14.24 -11.76 -11.61
N ALA A 9 13.36 -10.85 -12.04
CA ALA A 9 12.14 -10.53 -11.31
C ALA A 9 11.25 -11.76 -11.15
N THR A 10 11.14 -12.59 -12.18
CA THR A 10 10.37 -13.85 -12.16
C THR A 10 10.93 -14.83 -11.15
N GLN A 11 12.25 -15.03 -11.12
CA GLN A 11 12.91 -15.89 -10.13
C GLN A 11 12.70 -15.40 -8.69
N VAL A 12 12.82 -14.07 -8.46
CA VAL A 12 12.54 -13.47 -7.16
C VAL A 12 11.10 -13.71 -6.72
N PHE A 13 10.13 -13.57 -7.63
CA PHE A 13 8.72 -13.81 -7.31
C PHE A 13 8.44 -15.29 -7.05
N ALA A 14 9.03 -16.21 -7.80
CA ALA A 14 8.89 -17.64 -7.56
C ALA A 14 9.40 -18.02 -6.16
N TYR A 15 10.62 -17.60 -5.82
CA TYR A 15 11.19 -17.84 -4.49
C TYR A 15 10.38 -17.20 -3.37
N ALA A 16 9.92 -15.95 -3.56
CA ALA A 16 9.14 -15.26 -2.55
C ALA A 16 7.71 -15.81 -2.38
N ALA A 17 7.18 -16.51 -3.39
CA ALA A 17 5.83 -17.10 -3.36
C ALA A 17 5.74 -18.30 -2.41
N ASP A 18 6.86 -18.97 -2.12
CA ASP A 18 6.91 -20.08 -1.16
C ASP A 18 6.66 -19.61 0.29
N PHE A 19 6.82 -18.33 0.56
CA PHE A 19 6.59 -17.73 1.86
C PHE A 19 5.18 -17.13 1.97
N ASN A 20 4.52 -17.33 3.11
CA ASN A 20 3.24 -16.70 3.41
C ASN A 20 3.43 -15.22 3.81
N LEU A 21 3.82 -14.40 2.83
CA LEU A 21 4.13 -12.97 3.00
C LEU A 21 2.87 -12.12 3.06
N SER A 22 2.89 -11.12 3.95
CA SER A 22 1.90 -10.05 3.96
C SER A 22 1.98 -9.17 2.71
N LEU A 23 0.94 -8.37 2.46
CA LEU A 23 0.97 -7.44 1.33
C LEU A 23 2.08 -6.39 1.42
N ASP A 24 2.42 -5.87 2.62
CA ASP A 24 3.50 -4.87 2.79
C ASP A 24 4.88 -5.52 2.61
N ALA A 25 5.06 -6.78 3.04
CA ALA A 25 6.27 -7.56 2.77
C ALA A 25 6.45 -7.83 1.28
N LYS A 26 5.39 -8.23 0.56
CA LYS A 26 5.43 -8.41 -0.91
C LYS A 26 5.80 -7.12 -1.63
N VAL A 27 5.22 -5.99 -1.23
CA VAL A 27 5.59 -4.67 -1.78
C VAL A 27 7.06 -4.36 -1.54
N THR A 28 7.60 -4.74 -0.39
CA THR A 28 9.02 -4.57 -0.07
C THR A 28 9.89 -5.41 -0.99
N VAL A 29 9.56 -6.69 -1.21
CA VAL A 29 10.26 -7.57 -2.17
C VAL A 29 10.27 -6.97 -3.58
N VAL A 30 9.14 -6.43 -4.04
CA VAL A 30 9.04 -5.78 -5.36
C VAL A 30 10.03 -4.61 -5.46
N LYS A 31 10.08 -3.75 -4.44
CA LYS A 31 10.93 -2.55 -4.41
C LYS A 31 12.41 -2.86 -4.32
N THR A 32 12.78 -3.79 -3.44
CA THR A 32 14.18 -4.01 -3.05
C THR A 32 14.87 -5.07 -3.88
N LYS A 33 14.12 -6.06 -4.41
CA LYS A 33 14.69 -7.20 -5.15
C LYS A 33 14.22 -7.23 -6.60
N ALA A 34 12.91 -7.28 -6.84
CA ALA A 34 12.41 -7.53 -8.19
C ALA A 34 12.71 -6.40 -9.18
N CYS A 35 12.56 -5.14 -8.76
CA CYS A 35 12.81 -3.99 -9.63
C CYS A 35 14.28 -3.51 -9.60
N ALA A 36 15.13 -4.06 -8.73
CA ALA A 36 16.49 -3.54 -8.51
C ALA A 36 17.33 -3.56 -9.79
N TYR A 37 17.30 -4.66 -10.54
CA TYR A 37 18.05 -4.76 -11.79
C TYR A 37 17.48 -3.88 -12.91
N ALA A 38 16.15 -3.74 -12.97
CA ALA A 38 15.50 -2.82 -13.90
C ALA A 38 15.88 -1.35 -13.62
N PHE A 39 16.01 -0.98 -12.35
CA PHE A 39 16.46 0.36 -11.94
C PHE A 39 17.94 0.59 -12.24
N TYR A 40 18.78 -0.43 -12.06
CA TYR A 40 20.18 -0.37 -12.49
C TYR A 40 20.31 -0.04 -13.99
N ILE A 41 19.59 -0.78 -14.85
CA ILE A 41 19.55 -0.48 -16.30
C ILE A 41 18.94 0.90 -16.57
N GLY A 42 17.96 1.31 -15.76
CA GLY A 42 17.28 2.61 -15.85
C GLY A 42 18.20 3.84 -15.79
N HIS A 43 19.42 3.70 -15.25
CA HIS A 43 20.41 4.77 -15.26
C HIS A 43 20.96 5.08 -16.66
N ILE A 44 20.95 4.11 -17.57
CA ILE A 44 21.60 4.19 -18.90
C ILE A 44 20.65 3.91 -20.07
N ALA A 45 19.47 3.33 -19.82
CA ALA A 45 18.49 3.04 -20.85
C ALA A 45 17.05 3.21 -20.35
N LEU A 46 16.14 3.56 -21.25
CA LEU A 46 14.71 3.60 -20.96
C LEU A 46 14.08 2.22 -21.16
N VAL A 47 13.14 1.86 -20.29
CA VAL A 47 12.41 0.59 -20.41
C VAL A 47 11.41 0.64 -21.58
N PRO A 48 11.44 -0.32 -22.52
CA PRO A 48 10.41 -0.43 -23.55
C PRO A 48 9.05 -0.83 -22.98
N ARG A 49 7.96 -0.41 -23.64
CA ARG A 49 6.58 -0.64 -23.17
C ARG A 49 6.25 -2.11 -22.94
N LEU A 50 6.72 -2.99 -23.82
CA LEU A 50 6.50 -4.45 -23.72
C LEU A 50 7.07 -5.03 -22.41
N PHE A 51 8.26 -4.59 -21.99
CA PHE A 51 8.89 -5.06 -20.76
C PHE A 51 8.23 -4.47 -19.53
N ALA A 52 7.87 -3.19 -19.59
CA ALA A 52 7.15 -2.53 -18.53
C ALA A 52 5.79 -3.18 -18.26
N SER A 53 5.03 -3.54 -19.31
CA SER A 53 3.74 -4.23 -19.15
C SER A 53 3.92 -5.64 -18.60
N ARG A 54 4.89 -6.42 -19.10
CA ARG A 54 5.22 -7.75 -18.57
C ARG A 54 5.57 -7.69 -17.09
N LEU A 55 6.44 -6.78 -16.68
CA LEU A 55 6.83 -6.63 -15.27
C LEU A 55 5.65 -6.16 -14.41
N ALA A 56 4.82 -5.25 -14.91
CA ALA A 56 3.61 -4.82 -14.22
C ALA A 56 2.63 -5.99 -14.01
N SER A 57 2.44 -6.86 -15.01
CA SER A 57 1.61 -8.06 -14.89
C SER A 57 2.16 -9.05 -13.86
N LEU A 58 3.48 -9.30 -13.86
CA LEU A 58 4.13 -10.16 -12.86
C LEU A 58 3.97 -9.63 -11.44
N VAL A 59 4.18 -8.32 -11.24
CA VAL A 59 3.96 -7.66 -9.94
C VAL A 59 2.50 -7.81 -9.50
N GLY A 60 1.55 -7.64 -10.42
CA GLY A 60 0.13 -7.83 -10.14
C GLY A 60 -0.19 -9.26 -9.70
N ALA A 61 0.29 -10.26 -10.43
CA ALA A 61 0.11 -11.67 -10.10
C ALA A 61 0.72 -12.02 -8.74
N PHE A 62 1.94 -11.56 -8.46
CA PHE A 62 2.64 -11.79 -7.20
C PHE A 62 1.90 -11.17 -5.99
N LEU A 63 1.46 -9.91 -6.10
CA LEU A 63 0.77 -9.22 -5.01
C LEU A 63 -0.55 -9.90 -4.63
N TRP A 64 -1.25 -10.49 -5.59
CA TRP A 64 -2.57 -11.09 -5.41
C TRP A 64 -2.58 -12.63 -5.41
N ASP A 65 -1.43 -13.30 -5.32
CA ASP A 65 -1.32 -14.77 -5.33
C ASP A 65 -1.95 -15.41 -6.59
N GLY A 66 -1.77 -14.76 -7.74
CA GLY A 66 -2.40 -15.16 -9.01
C GLY A 66 -3.92 -14.94 -9.07
N LYS A 67 -4.53 -14.41 -8.01
CA LYS A 67 -5.97 -14.11 -7.96
C LYS A 67 -6.27 -12.79 -8.64
N THR A 68 -7.56 -12.55 -8.87
CA THR A 68 -8.02 -11.30 -9.47
C THR A 68 -7.61 -10.10 -8.61
N PRO A 69 -7.01 -9.06 -9.23
CA PRO A 69 -6.55 -7.90 -8.49
C PRO A 69 -7.73 -7.17 -7.86
N LYS A 70 -7.69 -7.02 -6.52
CA LYS A 70 -8.81 -6.40 -5.80
C LYS A 70 -8.86 -4.88 -6.01
N ILE A 71 -7.71 -4.26 -6.27
CA ILE A 71 -7.54 -2.82 -6.47
C ILE A 71 -6.73 -2.63 -7.76
N GLN A 72 -7.10 -1.62 -8.55
CA GLN A 72 -6.40 -1.31 -9.79
C GLN A 72 -4.94 -0.93 -9.51
N GLN A 73 -4.03 -1.42 -10.33
CA GLN A 73 -2.59 -1.29 -10.09
C GLN A 73 -2.11 0.17 -10.04
N LYS A 74 -2.73 1.08 -10.80
CA LYS A 74 -2.39 2.51 -10.77
C LYS A 74 -2.50 3.12 -9.36
N PHE A 75 -3.51 2.73 -8.59
CA PHE A 75 -3.70 3.22 -7.22
C PHE A 75 -2.68 2.66 -6.24
N LEU A 76 -2.17 1.45 -6.48
CA LEU A 76 -1.12 0.86 -5.65
C LEU A 76 0.20 1.62 -5.75
N LYS A 77 0.41 2.35 -6.85
CA LYS A 77 1.61 3.16 -7.10
C LYS A 77 1.59 4.50 -6.35
N LEU A 78 0.42 4.96 -5.89
CA LEU A 78 0.32 6.16 -5.07
C LEU A 78 1.04 6.01 -3.73
N SER A 79 1.36 7.15 -3.12
CA SER A 79 1.94 7.18 -1.78
C SER A 79 1.04 6.51 -0.74
N LYS A 80 1.67 5.98 0.32
CA LYS A 80 0.94 5.47 1.50
C LYS A 80 0.00 6.52 2.12
N SER A 81 0.34 7.81 2.01
CA SER A 81 -0.47 8.93 2.49
C SER A 81 -1.77 9.16 1.70
N CYS A 82 -1.85 8.66 0.47
CA CYS A 82 -3.04 8.68 -0.39
C CYS A 82 -3.72 7.29 -0.48
N GLY A 83 -3.32 6.34 0.37
CA GLY A 83 -3.90 5.00 0.41
C GLY A 83 -3.25 3.99 -0.54
N GLY A 84 -2.23 4.38 -1.30
CA GLY A 84 -1.45 3.44 -2.11
C GLY A 84 -0.40 2.67 -1.29
N LEU A 85 0.46 1.94 -2.00
CA LEU A 85 1.55 1.15 -1.43
C LEU A 85 2.93 1.69 -1.83
N SER A 86 2.98 2.85 -2.49
CA SER A 86 4.17 3.45 -3.08
C SER A 86 4.88 2.49 -4.04
N LEU A 87 4.13 1.67 -4.79
CA LEU A 87 4.75 0.77 -5.77
C LEU A 87 5.42 1.59 -6.88
N PRO A 88 6.63 1.22 -7.30
CA PRO A 88 7.32 1.94 -8.36
C PRO A 88 6.63 1.73 -9.71
N ASP A 89 6.37 2.82 -10.43
CA ASP A 89 6.07 2.73 -11.85
C ASP A 89 7.37 2.62 -12.63
N VAL A 90 7.72 1.42 -13.09
CA VAL A 90 9.02 1.16 -13.73
C VAL A 90 9.32 2.14 -14.88
N PRO A 91 8.38 2.47 -15.79
CA PRO A 91 8.61 3.49 -16.82
C PRO A 91 8.94 4.88 -16.27
N THR A 92 8.14 5.39 -15.34
CA THR A 92 8.36 6.73 -14.78
C THR A 92 9.61 6.77 -13.90
N PHE A 93 9.87 5.70 -13.14
CA PHE A 93 11.02 5.58 -12.27
C PHE A 93 12.33 5.51 -13.06
N THR A 94 12.40 4.72 -14.13
CA THR A 94 13.59 4.66 -15.01
C THR A 94 13.84 6.01 -15.70
N LYS A 95 12.81 6.73 -16.14
CA LYS A 95 12.95 8.11 -16.64
C LYS A 95 13.51 9.05 -15.57
N ALA A 96 13.08 8.92 -14.32
CA ALA A 96 13.56 9.74 -13.21
C ALA A 96 15.04 9.45 -12.89
N LEU A 97 15.44 8.18 -12.93
CA LEU A 97 16.85 7.78 -12.80
C LEU A 97 17.69 8.33 -13.95
N ALA A 98 17.24 8.17 -15.19
CA ALA A 98 17.90 8.72 -16.37
C ALA A 98 18.12 10.23 -16.23
N ALA A 99 17.07 10.98 -15.88
CA ALA A 99 17.15 12.43 -15.69
C ALA A 99 18.13 12.84 -14.58
N LYS A 100 18.15 12.11 -13.46
CA LYS A 100 19.13 12.35 -12.39
C LYS A 100 20.56 12.01 -12.80
N THR A 101 20.77 10.90 -13.50
CA THR A 101 22.09 10.54 -14.04
C THR A 101 22.60 11.65 -14.93
N VAL A 102 21.77 12.14 -15.87
CA VAL A 102 22.15 13.23 -16.77
C VAL A 102 22.50 14.51 -15.99
N CYS A 103 21.69 14.89 -14.99
CA CYS A 103 22.01 16.04 -14.12
C CYS A 103 23.36 15.87 -13.42
N LYS A 104 23.65 14.66 -12.89
CA LYS A 104 24.92 14.36 -12.23
C LYS A 104 26.10 14.47 -13.21
N LEU A 105 25.94 13.99 -14.44
CA LEU A 105 26.99 14.08 -15.46
C LEU A 105 27.29 15.53 -15.86
N PHE A 106 26.30 16.43 -15.83
CA PHE A 106 26.55 17.85 -16.07
C PHE A 106 27.30 18.55 -14.93
N GLN A 107 27.08 18.10 -13.69
CA GLN A 107 27.79 18.61 -12.51
C GLN A 107 29.27 18.17 -12.46
N ASP A 108 29.61 17.09 -13.17
CA ASP A 108 30.96 16.55 -13.26
C ASP A 108 31.67 17.17 -14.48
N ASN A 109 32.53 18.17 -14.22
CA ASN A 109 33.26 18.88 -15.27
C ASN A 109 34.34 18.01 -15.92
N ASP A 110 34.87 17.03 -15.18
CA ASP A 110 35.95 16.15 -15.63
C ASP A 110 35.43 14.83 -16.22
N TYR A 111 34.11 14.72 -16.42
CA TYR A 111 33.50 13.53 -17.01
C TYR A 111 34.09 13.23 -18.40
N PRO A 112 34.72 12.05 -18.63
CA PRO A 112 35.38 11.74 -19.90
C PRO A 112 34.46 11.82 -21.13
N GLY A 113 33.15 11.59 -20.93
CA GLY A 113 32.14 11.68 -21.98
C GLY A 113 31.48 13.05 -22.12
N ARG A 114 32.02 14.12 -21.53
CA ARG A 114 31.39 15.46 -21.52
C ARG A 114 31.17 16.01 -22.93
N SER A 115 32.10 15.80 -23.85
CA SER A 115 31.95 16.20 -25.27
C SER A 115 30.75 15.52 -25.92
N LEU A 116 30.58 14.21 -25.72
CA LEU A 116 29.43 13.45 -26.22
C LEU A 116 28.13 13.87 -25.53
N LEU A 117 28.16 14.12 -24.22
CA LEU A 117 27.01 14.63 -23.48
C LEU A 117 26.53 15.97 -24.06
N LEU A 118 27.46 16.91 -24.30
CA LEU A 118 27.15 18.22 -24.89
C LEU A 118 26.63 18.10 -26.32
N TYR A 119 27.22 17.20 -27.12
CA TYR A 119 26.76 16.89 -28.48
C TYR A 119 25.31 16.37 -28.48
N TRP A 120 25.01 15.32 -27.71
CA TRP A 120 23.70 14.66 -27.71
C TRP A 120 22.58 15.48 -27.05
N THR A 121 22.94 16.40 -26.16
CA THR A 121 21.97 17.25 -25.46
C THR A 121 21.79 18.62 -26.10
N GLY A 122 22.49 18.95 -27.19
CA GLY A 122 22.55 20.29 -27.80
C GLY A 122 21.26 21.12 -27.69
N THR A 123 20.18 20.68 -28.37
CA THR A 123 18.89 21.41 -28.41
C THR A 123 18.06 21.36 -27.12
N ILE A 124 18.42 20.47 -26.18
CA ILE A 124 17.71 20.26 -24.90
C ILE A 124 18.56 20.60 -23.68
N ARG A 125 19.79 21.11 -23.88
CA ARG A 125 20.81 21.33 -22.84
C ARG A 125 20.34 22.29 -21.75
N THR A 126 19.55 23.29 -22.13
CA THR A 126 18.93 24.27 -21.22
C THR A 126 18.04 23.62 -20.15
N ALA A 127 17.60 22.37 -20.36
CA ALA A 127 16.90 21.62 -19.33
C ALA A 127 17.83 21.23 -18.17
N PHE A 128 19.14 21.11 -18.38
CA PHE A 128 20.09 20.57 -17.40
C PHE A 128 21.14 21.58 -16.93
N THR A 129 21.61 22.45 -17.81
CA THR A 129 22.65 23.45 -17.51
C THR A 129 22.41 24.74 -18.28
N SER A 130 22.88 25.86 -17.73
CA SER A 130 22.92 27.17 -18.38
C SER A 130 24.20 27.41 -19.19
N GLU A 131 25.10 26.44 -19.24
CA GLU A 131 26.36 26.57 -19.97
C GLU A 131 26.17 26.73 -21.48
N ARG A 132 26.92 27.68 -22.05
CA ARG A 132 27.01 27.90 -23.49
C ARG A 132 28.00 26.91 -24.10
N TYR A 133 27.61 26.29 -25.20
CA TYR A 133 28.47 25.38 -25.96
C TYR A 133 28.24 25.61 -27.45
N TRP A 134 29.36 25.84 -28.14
CA TRP A 134 29.45 26.23 -29.54
C TRP A 134 29.96 25.11 -30.45
N GLY A 135 30.20 23.92 -29.90
CA GLY A 135 30.61 22.75 -30.69
C GLY A 135 29.46 22.09 -31.43
N PRO A 136 29.73 21.00 -32.17
CA PRO A 136 28.73 20.28 -32.95
C PRO A 136 27.60 19.76 -32.04
N GLN A 137 26.38 19.75 -32.56
CA GLN A 137 25.20 19.33 -31.82
C GLN A 137 24.41 18.32 -32.65
N ALA A 138 23.85 17.32 -31.98
CA ALA A 138 22.92 16.42 -32.63
C ALA A 138 21.64 17.18 -33.02
N GLU A 139 21.28 17.12 -34.31
CA GLU A 139 20.01 17.67 -34.82
C GLU A 139 18.81 17.03 -34.10
N HIS A 140 18.91 15.72 -33.83
CA HIS A 140 17.89 14.96 -33.13
C HIS A 140 18.49 14.34 -31.85
N PRO A 141 18.17 14.91 -30.66
CA PRO A 141 18.61 14.34 -29.40
C PRO A 141 18.13 12.89 -29.25
N HIS A 142 19.02 12.04 -28.74
CA HIS A 142 18.68 10.65 -28.48
C HIS A 142 17.47 10.56 -27.53
N ALA A 143 16.59 9.57 -27.76
CA ALA A 143 15.33 9.41 -27.03
C ALA A 143 15.52 9.37 -25.50
N PHE A 144 16.66 8.82 -25.05
CA PHE A 144 17.08 8.82 -23.65
C PHE A 144 17.16 10.24 -23.06
N TYR A 145 17.96 11.13 -23.67
CA TYR A 145 18.13 12.50 -23.18
C TYR A 145 16.86 13.32 -23.35
N LYS A 146 16.11 13.11 -24.44
CA LYS A 146 14.82 13.77 -24.66
C LYS A 146 13.81 13.45 -23.56
N ALA A 147 13.70 12.18 -23.16
CA ALA A 147 12.82 11.76 -22.07
C ALA A 147 13.28 12.32 -20.72
N ALA A 148 14.59 12.31 -20.46
CA ALA A 148 15.19 12.89 -19.25
C ALA A 148 14.89 14.39 -19.13
N ALA A 149 15.09 15.15 -20.20
CA ALA A 149 14.85 16.59 -20.24
C ALA A 149 13.36 16.90 -20.06
N GLY A 150 12.49 16.16 -20.76
CA GLY A 150 11.04 16.32 -20.64
C GLY A 150 10.54 16.09 -19.22
N LEU A 151 11.03 15.02 -18.56
CA LEU A 151 10.68 14.73 -17.18
C LEU A 151 11.16 15.83 -16.21
N LYS A 152 12.42 16.28 -16.34
CA LYS A 152 12.96 17.33 -15.49
C LYS A 152 12.15 18.62 -15.62
N ARG A 153 11.86 19.06 -16.84
CA ARG A 153 11.00 20.24 -17.10
C ARG A 153 9.61 20.09 -16.48
N SER A 154 8.99 18.92 -16.60
CA SER A 154 7.67 18.66 -16.01
C SER A 154 7.66 18.61 -14.49
N VAL A 155 8.82 18.54 -13.83
CA VAL A 155 8.94 18.57 -12.37
C VAL A 155 9.34 19.97 -11.90
N ASP A 156 10.30 20.60 -12.60
CA ASP A 156 10.76 21.96 -12.28
C ASP A 156 9.67 23.02 -12.54
N GLY A 157 8.80 22.84 -13.54
CA GLY A 157 7.70 23.76 -13.83
C GLY A 157 6.65 23.87 -12.72
N ASP A 158 6.65 22.97 -11.74
CA ASP A 158 5.72 22.98 -10.60
C ASP A 158 6.35 23.48 -9.30
N ALA A 159 7.63 23.88 -9.31
CA ALA A 159 8.36 24.16 -8.08
C ALA A 159 8.39 25.66 -7.74
N ALA A 160 7.67 26.04 -6.68
CA ALA A 160 8.06 27.16 -5.81
C ALA A 160 8.95 26.71 -4.63
N GLU A 161 9.03 25.41 -4.28
CA GLU A 161 9.81 24.96 -3.10
C GLU A 161 10.61 23.64 -3.25
N ASP A 162 10.36 22.78 -4.26
CA ASP A 162 11.01 21.45 -4.38
C ASP A 162 11.85 21.31 -5.67
N CYS A 163 13.17 21.54 -5.59
CA CYS A 163 14.03 21.36 -6.77
C CYS A 163 14.19 19.87 -7.14
N PHE A 164 14.18 19.56 -8.46
CA PHE A 164 14.39 18.20 -9.00
C PHE A 164 15.62 17.48 -8.42
N ALA A 165 16.66 18.23 -8.07
CA ALA A 165 17.88 17.72 -7.45
C ALA A 165 17.60 17.01 -6.10
N LYS A 166 16.78 17.62 -5.23
CA LYS A 166 16.51 17.12 -3.86
C LYS A 166 15.51 15.95 -3.82
N LEU A 167 14.64 15.82 -4.82
CA LEU A 167 13.57 14.81 -4.82
C LEU A 167 14.10 13.41 -5.14
N ALA A 168 13.74 12.39 -4.35
CA ALA A 168 14.05 10.99 -4.69
C ALA A 168 13.28 10.52 -5.95
N PRO A 169 13.82 9.59 -6.78
CA PRO A 169 13.11 9.05 -7.95
C PRO A 169 11.73 8.46 -7.61
N ALA A 170 11.62 7.80 -6.45
CA ALA A 170 10.35 7.28 -5.95
C ALA A 170 9.31 8.40 -5.76
N ARG A 171 9.74 9.55 -5.22
CA ARG A 171 8.86 10.69 -4.98
C ARG A 171 8.40 11.34 -6.28
N ILE A 172 9.31 11.48 -7.25
CA ILE A 172 8.98 11.96 -8.60
C ILE A 172 7.93 11.03 -9.24
N SER A 173 8.14 9.71 -9.17
CA SER A 173 7.18 8.74 -9.68
C SER A 173 5.80 8.86 -9.00
N GLU A 174 5.76 9.00 -7.67
CA GLU A 174 4.49 9.19 -6.94
C GLU A 174 3.77 10.47 -7.35
N MET A 175 4.51 11.59 -7.48
CA MET A 175 3.94 12.89 -7.85
C MET A 175 3.30 12.84 -9.23
N LEU A 176 4.02 12.30 -10.23
CA LEU A 176 3.52 12.22 -11.60
C LEU A 176 2.30 11.29 -11.73
N ILE A 177 2.26 10.20 -10.97
CA ILE A 177 1.07 9.33 -10.92
C ILE A 177 -0.09 10.02 -10.23
N SER A 178 0.17 10.80 -9.16
CA SER A 178 -0.89 11.55 -8.50
C SER A 178 -1.56 12.56 -9.43
N ARG A 179 -0.82 13.11 -10.42
CA ARG A 179 -1.35 14.03 -11.43
C ARG A 179 -2.16 13.36 -12.53
N SER A 180 -1.91 12.08 -12.80
CA SER A 180 -2.62 11.35 -13.83
C SER A 180 -3.97 10.79 -13.36
N ILE A 181 -4.29 10.94 -12.07
CA ILE A 181 -5.58 10.55 -11.50
C ILE A 181 -6.54 11.72 -11.62
N THR A 182 -7.72 11.47 -12.18
CA THR A 182 -8.76 12.50 -12.33
C THR A 182 -9.45 12.79 -11.00
N ASP A 183 -10.01 14.00 -10.85
CA ASP A 183 -10.75 14.38 -9.64
C ASP A 183 -11.94 13.46 -9.37
N GLU A 184 -12.58 12.93 -10.42
CA GLU A 184 -13.69 11.96 -10.29
C GLU A 184 -13.21 10.61 -9.74
N GLU A 185 -12.10 10.11 -10.26
CA GLU A 185 -11.46 8.88 -9.76
C GLU A 185 -10.98 9.09 -8.33
N GLU A 186 -10.46 10.27 -8.04
CA GLU A 186 -10.04 10.69 -6.72
C GLU A 186 -11.21 10.73 -5.73
N GLN A 187 -12.31 11.40 -6.08
CA GLN A 187 -13.52 11.53 -5.24
C GLN A 187 -14.19 10.19 -4.95
N ARG A 188 -14.12 9.24 -5.89
CA ARG A 188 -14.68 7.89 -5.70
C ARG A 188 -14.08 7.14 -4.50
N TRP A 189 -12.85 7.47 -4.09
CA TRP A 189 -12.11 6.73 -3.04
C TRP A 189 -11.55 7.62 -1.91
N ARG A 190 -11.47 8.95 -2.08
CA ARG A 190 -10.99 9.92 -1.08
C ARG A 190 -11.86 10.25 0.13
N PRO A 191 -13.08 9.72 0.35
CA PRO A 191 -13.72 9.89 1.66
C PRO A 191 -12.85 9.36 2.83
N ASN A 192 -11.86 8.52 2.52
CA ASN A 192 -10.87 8.05 3.48
C ASN A 192 -9.71 9.04 3.64
N ARG A 193 -9.62 9.70 4.80
CA ARG A 193 -8.44 10.46 5.23
C ARG A 193 -7.24 9.55 5.50
N TRP A 194 -6.59 9.05 4.45
CA TRP A 194 -5.48 8.08 4.49
C TRP A 194 -4.29 8.54 5.34
N LYS A 195 -3.93 9.84 5.29
CA LYS A 195 -2.87 10.46 6.12
C LYS A 195 -3.04 10.21 7.64
N ARG A 196 -4.26 10.00 8.13
CA ARG A 196 -4.55 9.81 9.57
C ARG A 196 -4.76 8.36 9.98
N TRP A 197 -4.68 7.43 9.03
CA TRP A 197 -5.23 6.09 9.21
C TRP A 197 -4.20 5.01 9.52
N ARG A 198 -3.10 4.92 8.76
CA ARG A 198 -2.15 3.82 8.93
C ARG A 198 -1.45 3.96 10.28
N ASN A 199 -1.79 3.09 11.22
CA ASN A 199 -1.12 2.98 12.50
C ASN A 199 -0.22 1.74 12.44
N ASN A 200 1.09 1.95 12.28
CA ASN A 200 2.09 0.87 12.23
C ASN A 200 2.18 0.08 13.56
N ARG A 201 1.40 0.46 14.58
CA ARG A 201 1.31 -0.19 15.89
C ARG A 201 0.09 -1.12 16.00
N MET A 202 -0.45 -1.55 14.87
CA MET A 202 -1.54 -2.52 14.81
C MET A 202 -1.01 -3.83 14.22
N PRO A 203 -1.62 -4.99 14.52
CA PRO A 203 -1.26 -6.24 13.87
C PRO A 203 -1.29 -6.10 12.36
N GLU A 204 -0.31 -6.68 11.67
CA GLU A 204 -0.17 -6.53 10.22
C GLU A 204 -1.41 -7.04 9.47
N VAL A 205 -1.90 -8.23 9.83
CA VAL A 205 -3.12 -8.83 9.26
C VAL A 205 -4.34 -7.90 9.39
N VAL A 206 -4.45 -7.18 10.52
CA VAL A 206 -5.55 -6.25 10.78
C VAL A 206 -5.37 -4.96 9.97
N THR A 207 -4.13 -4.51 9.81
CA THR A 207 -3.77 -3.34 9.00
C THR A 207 -4.09 -3.58 7.53
N GLU A 208 -3.71 -4.74 6.99
CA GLU A 208 -4.04 -5.13 5.60
C GLU A 208 -5.55 -5.25 5.40
N PHE A 209 -6.25 -5.91 6.33
CA PHE A 209 -7.70 -6.01 6.30
C PHE A 209 -8.38 -4.64 6.27
N ASP A 210 -7.98 -3.71 7.13
CA ASP A 210 -8.61 -2.41 7.24
C ASP A 210 -8.25 -1.49 6.06
N TRP A 211 -7.07 -1.69 5.45
CA TRP A 211 -6.71 -1.10 4.16
C TRP A 211 -7.66 -1.56 3.05
N LEU A 212 -7.86 -2.87 2.89
CA LEU A 212 -8.80 -3.43 1.92
C LEU A 212 -10.24 -2.96 2.17
N ARG A 213 -10.66 -2.88 3.44
CA ARG A 213 -11.99 -2.38 3.82
C ARG A 213 -12.23 -0.96 3.33
N ARG A 214 -11.23 -0.07 3.46
CA ARG A 214 -11.33 1.33 3.05
C ARG A 214 -11.35 1.51 1.55
N TRP A 215 -10.62 0.66 0.84
CA TRP A 215 -10.71 0.56 -0.62
C TRP A 215 -12.02 -0.08 -1.12
N ASP A 216 -12.96 -0.40 -0.21
CA ASP A 216 -14.17 -1.18 -0.50
C ASP A 216 -13.87 -2.52 -1.21
N ALA A 217 -12.66 -3.04 -1.01
CA ALA A 217 -12.07 -4.16 -1.74
C ALA A 217 -12.23 -5.51 -1.04
N LEU A 218 -12.95 -5.54 0.09
CA LEU A 218 -13.28 -6.78 0.77
C LEU A 218 -14.31 -7.61 -0.02
N PRO A 219 -14.21 -8.95 0.01
CA PRO A 219 -15.21 -9.82 -0.59
C PRO A 219 -16.51 -9.78 0.23
N THR A 220 -17.46 -9.00 -0.23
CA THR A 220 -18.87 -8.98 0.23
C THR A 220 -19.75 -9.56 -0.86
N ARG A 221 -20.95 -10.05 -0.53
CA ARG A 221 -21.87 -10.56 -1.56
C ARG A 221 -22.27 -9.49 -2.57
N GLN A 222 -22.44 -8.23 -2.15
CA GLN A 222 -22.67 -7.14 -3.10
C GLN A 222 -21.54 -7.02 -4.13
N ARG A 223 -20.28 -7.06 -3.69
CA ARG A 223 -19.12 -6.95 -4.58
C ARG A 223 -18.96 -8.19 -5.47
N LEU A 224 -19.07 -9.38 -4.88
CA LEU A 224 -18.94 -10.65 -5.60
C LEU A 224 -20.08 -10.84 -6.63
N SER A 225 -21.29 -10.39 -6.32
CA SER A 225 -22.43 -10.45 -7.24
C SER A 225 -22.25 -9.50 -8.43
N ARG A 226 -21.75 -8.29 -8.18
CA ARG A 226 -21.35 -7.36 -9.26
C ARG A 226 -20.28 -7.92 -10.18
N TRP A 227 -19.45 -8.84 -9.69
CA TRP A 227 -18.44 -9.53 -10.48
C TRP A 227 -18.93 -10.83 -11.13
N GLY A 228 -20.21 -11.18 -10.97
CA GLY A 228 -20.77 -12.43 -11.50
C GLY A 228 -20.30 -13.70 -10.78
N VAL A 229 -19.61 -13.58 -9.64
CA VAL A 229 -19.08 -14.74 -8.88
C VAL A 229 -20.18 -15.44 -8.07
N VAL A 230 -21.19 -14.69 -7.63
CA VAL A 230 -22.32 -15.21 -6.84
C VAL A 230 -23.65 -14.68 -7.38
N PRO A 231 -24.73 -15.46 -7.29
CA PRO A 231 -26.01 -15.12 -7.93
C PRO A 231 -26.78 -14.00 -7.24
N ASN A 232 -26.53 -13.74 -5.95
CA ASN A 232 -27.24 -12.72 -5.19
C ASN A 232 -26.35 -12.07 -4.13
N ASP A 233 -26.79 -10.89 -3.66
CA ASP A 233 -26.11 -10.08 -2.66
C ASP A 233 -26.58 -10.34 -1.21
N ARG A 234 -27.18 -11.50 -0.92
CA ARG A 234 -27.78 -11.80 0.40
C ARG A 234 -26.76 -12.32 1.42
N CYS A 235 -26.77 -11.74 2.62
CA CYS A 235 -25.89 -12.11 3.72
C CYS A 235 -26.16 -13.55 4.22
N PRO A 236 -25.12 -14.40 4.42
CA PRO A 236 -25.29 -15.77 4.91
C PRO A 236 -25.81 -15.85 6.36
N ASN A 237 -25.75 -14.74 7.12
CA ASN A 237 -26.21 -14.72 8.50
C ASN A 237 -27.67 -14.31 8.64
N CYS A 238 -28.16 -13.35 7.85
CA CYS A 238 -29.49 -12.75 8.04
C CYS A 238 -30.28 -12.48 6.75
N SER A 239 -29.76 -12.91 5.60
CA SER A 239 -30.40 -12.82 4.28
C SER A 239 -30.70 -11.40 3.75
N LYS A 240 -30.37 -10.34 4.49
CA LYS A 240 -30.40 -8.95 4.00
C LYS A 240 -29.26 -8.67 3.04
N ARG A 241 -29.37 -7.59 2.27
CA ARG A 241 -28.32 -7.09 1.37
C ARG A 241 -26.98 -6.89 2.09
N GLU A 242 -25.95 -7.59 1.65
CA GLU A 242 -24.64 -7.61 2.30
C GLU A 242 -23.68 -6.59 1.67
N THR A 243 -23.55 -5.46 2.34
CA THR A 243 -22.49 -4.47 2.12
C THR A 243 -21.37 -4.62 3.17
N ILE A 244 -20.25 -3.91 3.01
CA ILE A 244 -19.24 -3.83 4.08
C ILE A 244 -19.88 -3.29 5.36
N ARG A 245 -20.66 -2.21 5.23
CA ARG A 245 -21.35 -1.60 6.36
C ARG A 245 -22.31 -2.55 7.06
N HIS A 246 -23.06 -3.35 6.29
CA HIS A 246 -23.91 -4.38 6.83
C HIS A 246 -23.11 -5.41 7.63
N THR A 247 -22.06 -5.97 7.03
CA THR A 247 -21.20 -6.99 7.64
C THR A 247 -20.56 -6.51 8.93
N MET A 248 -20.12 -5.26 8.98
CA MET A 248 -19.40 -4.72 10.13
C MET A 248 -20.32 -4.21 11.23
N PHE A 249 -21.51 -3.66 10.93
CA PHE A 249 -22.26 -2.87 11.91
C PHE A 249 -23.76 -3.17 12.00
N GLU A 250 -24.41 -3.57 10.90
CA GLU A 250 -25.87 -3.66 10.86
C GLU A 250 -26.39 -5.09 10.98
N CYS A 251 -25.56 -6.08 10.65
CA CYS A 251 -25.88 -7.50 10.74
C CYS A 251 -26.21 -7.89 12.19
N VAL A 252 -27.17 -8.80 12.38
CA VAL A 252 -27.52 -9.36 13.69
C VAL A 252 -26.31 -9.96 14.42
N ALA A 253 -25.42 -10.64 13.68
CA ALA A 253 -24.19 -11.21 14.22
C ALA A 253 -23.19 -10.13 14.68
N ALA A 254 -23.15 -8.98 13.98
CA ALA A 254 -22.28 -7.86 14.34
C ALA A 254 -22.80 -7.11 15.57
N LYS A 255 -24.12 -6.84 15.62
CA LYS A 255 -24.74 -6.11 16.73
C LYS A 255 -24.50 -6.78 18.09
N GLY A 256 -24.64 -8.11 18.16
CA GLY A 256 -24.40 -8.84 19.40
C GLY A 256 -22.95 -8.72 19.91
N VAL A 257 -21.97 -8.80 19.01
CA VAL A 257 -20.56 -8.64 19.35
C VAL A 257 -20.26 -7.20 19.79
N TRP A 258 -20.75 -6.20 19.07
CA TRP A 258 -20.54 -4.79 19.42
C TRP A 258 -21.17 -4.40 20.75
N HIS A 259 -22.33 -4.96 21.09
CA HIS A 259 -22.98 -4.72 22.38
C HIS A 259 -22.06 -5.15 23.55
N VAL A 260 -21.46 -6.34 23.44
CA VAL A 260 -20.51 -6.84 24.44
C VAL A 260 -19.24 -5.99 24.47
N VAL A 261 -18.67 -5.67 23.31
CA VAL A 261 -17.46 -4.83 23.20
C VAL A 261 -17.67 -3.45 23.82
N TRP A 262 -18.84 -2.84 23.60
CA TRP A 262 -19.19 -1.57 24.23
C TRP A 262 -19.30 -1.70 25.75
N ARG A 263 -20.00 -2.73 26.25
CA ARG A 263 -20.16 -2.96 27.69
C ARG A 263 -18.82 -3.19 28.40
N GLN A 264 -17.86 -3.84 27.75
CA GLN A 264 -16.58 -4.21 28.34
C GLN A 264 -15.51 -3.11 28.21
N PHE A 265 -15.45 -2.44 27.06
CA PHE A 265 -14.35 -1.53 26.74
C PHE A 265 -14.80 -0.07 26.53
N GLY A 266 -16.10 0.23 26.60
CA GLY A 266 -16.64 1.56 26.28
C GLY A 266 -16.53 1.94 24.80
N VAL A 267 -16.16 0.99 23.93
CA VAL A 267 -15.88 1.21 22.51
C VAL A 267 -17.21 1.25 21.74
N SER A 268 -17.77 2.45 21.54
CA SER A 268 -19.03 2.65 20.78
C SER A 268 -18.82 2.65 19.26
N VAL A 269 -19.78 2.10 18.50
CA VAL A 269 -19.82 2.11 17.02
C VAL A 269 -20.24 3.49 16.46
N SER A 270 -20.92 4.30 17.26
CA SER A 270 -21.62 5.52 16.81
C SER A 270 -20.71 6.71 16.50
N SER A 271 -19.41 6.64 16.80
CA SER A 271 -18.42 7.66 16.43
C SER A 271 -18.05 7.56 14.94
N ARG A 272 -19.03 7.77 14.05
CA ARG A 272 -18.79 7.87 12.61
C ARG A 272 -17.85 9.05 12.35
N GLY A 273 -16.61 8.75 12.01
CA GLY A 273 -15.65 9.74 11.51
C GLY A 273 -14.78 10.44 12.56
N GLN A 274 -14.99 10.23 13.86
CA GLN A 274 -14.03 10.67 14.88
C GLN A 274 -12.89 9.65 15.03
N ARG A 275 -11.65 10.13 15.03
CA ARG A 275 -10.47 9.31 15.31
C ARG A 275 -10.53 8.87 16.78
N ARG A 276 -10.70 7.57 17.03
CA ARG A 276 -10.48 6.98 18.36
C ARG A 276 -9.10 7.41 18.84
N ARG A 277 -9.01 8.07 20.00
CA ARG A 277 -7.75 8.68 20.47
C ARG A 277 -6.81 7.62 21.05
N GLY A 278 -7.33 6.58 21.71
CA GLY A 278 -6.54 5.52 22.33
C GLY A 278 -6.09 4.42 21.35
N LEU A 279 -4.83 3.98 21.47
CA LEU A 279 -4.30 2.83 20.72
C LEU A 279 -5.08 1.54 20.99
N PHE A 280 -5.46 1.31 22.26
CA PHE A 280 -6.25 0.15 22.64
C PHE A 280 -7.64 0.14 21.99
N GLU A 281 -8.34 1.27 21.99
CA GLU A 281 -9.66 1.37 21.33
C GLU A 281 -9.56 1.13 19.81
N GLN A 282 -8.49 1.62 19.18
CA GLN A 282 -8.20 1.34 17.77
C GLN A 282 -7.95 -0.16 17.53
N LEU A 283 -7.18 -0.81 18.41
CA LEU A 283 -6.92 -2.24 18.35
C LEU A 283 -8.22 -3.04 18.47
N VAL A 284 -8.98 -2.84 19.56
CA VAL A 284 -10.25 -3.53 19.81
C VAL A 284 -11.19 -3.35 18.62
N PHE A 285 -11.35 -2.12 18.14
CA PHE A 285 -12.25 -1.83 17.03
C PHE A 285 -11.83 -2.54 15.74
N SER A 286 -10.53 -2.49 15.39
CA SER A 286 -10.02 -3.07 14.15
C SER A 286 -10.02 -4.60 14.19
N VAL A 287 -9.63 -5.20 15.32
CA VAL A 287 -9.69 -6.65 15.55
C VAL A 287 -11.14 -7.13 15.52
N THR A 288 -12.07 -6.40 16.11
CA THR A 288 -13.50 -6.77 16.10
C THR A 288 -14.04 -6.81 14.67
N MET A 289 -13.79 -5.77 13.87
CA MET A 289 -14.20 -5.75 12.46
C MET A 289 -13.55 -6.90 11.67
N PHE A 290 -12.26 -7.16 11.89
CA PHE A 290 -11.55 -8.26 11.24
C PHE A 290 -12.17 -9.62 11.57
N VAL A 291 -12.48 -9.87 12.85
CA VAL A 291 -13.10 -11.13 13.29
C VAL A 291 -14.51 -11.27 12.74
N LEU A 292 -15.32 -10.21 12.75
CA LEU A 292 -16.66 -10.21 12.17
C LEU A 292 -16.64 -10.58 10.68
N TRP A 293 -15.75 -9.94 9.91
CA TRP A 293 -15.57 -10.26 8.50
C TRP A 293 -15.08 -11.69 8.28
N ARG A 294 -14.06 -12.14 9.02
CA ARG A 294 -13.52 -13.50 8.89
C ARG A 294 -14.59 -14.55 9.20
N ARG A 295 -15.41 -14.32 10.23
CA ARG A 295 -16.52 -15.22 10.57
C ARG A 295 -17.62 -15.21 9.52
N ARG A 296 -17.91 -14.06 8.89
CA ARG A 296 -18.79 -14.00 7.73
C ARG A 296 -18.25 -14.84 6.57
N CYS A 297 -16.96 -14.77 6.28
CA CYS A 297 -16.32 -15.62 5.26
C CYS A 297 -16.43 -17.12 5.62
N VAL A 298 -16.30 -17.48 6.89
CA VAL A 298 -16.51 -18.86 7.36
C VAL A 298 -17.98 -19.29 7.23
N ALA A 299 -18.93 -18.41 7.54
CA ALA A 299 -20.36 -18.69 7.39
C ALA A 299 -20.72 -19.00 5.92
N GLU A 300 -20.13 -18.24 5.00
CA GLU A 300 -20.24 -18.45 3.57
C GLU A 300 -19.64 -19.80 3.15
N ALA A 301 -18.37 -20.04 3.49
CA ALA A 301 -17.66 -21.26 3.10
C ALA A 301 -18.32 -22.54 3.63
N ARG A 302 -18.88 -22.49 4.85
CA ARG A 302 -19.58 -23.62 5.48
C ARG A 302 -21.07 -23.67 5.17
N ARG A 303 -21.61 -22.69 4.42
CA ARG A 303 -23.06 -22.50 4.18
C ARG A 303 -23.91 -22.58 5.47
N LYS A 304 -23.35 -22.13 6.61
CA LYS A 304 -23.97 -22.21 7.94
C LYS A 304 -23.87 -20.85 8.66
N PRO A 305 -24.98 -20.26 9.12
CA PRO A 305 -24.97 -18.99 9.83
C PRO A 305 -24.07 -19.01 11.08
N GLN A 306 -23.27 -17.95 11.26
CA GLN A 306 -22.36 -17.76 12.39
C GLN A 306 -22.85 -16.62 13.29
N ARG A 307 -24.00 -16.82 13.95
CA ARG A 307 -24.69 -15.76 14.72
C ARG A 307 -24.23 -15.61 16.17
N ALA A 308 -23.80 -16.69 16.81
CA ALA A 308 -23.41 -16.68 18.23
C ALA A 308 -22.24 -15.72 18.47
N ALA A 309 -22.34 -14.80 19.44
CA ALA A 309 -21.30 -13.82 19.73
C ALA A 309 -20.06 -14.45 20.38
N TYR A 310 -20.23 -15.46 21.24
CA TYR A 310 -19.18 -16.07 22.04
C TYR A 310 -17.93 -16.50 21.24
N PRO A 311 -18.03 -17.26 20.13
CA PRO A 311 -16.84 -17.63 19.36
C PRO A 311 -16.11 -16.43 18.71
N ALA A 312 -16.82 -15.33 18.41
CA ALA A 312 -16.17 -14.10 17.95
C ALA A 312 -15.38 -13.45 19.10
N LEU A 313 -16.00 -13.31 20.26
CA LEU A 313 -15.37 -12.69 21.43
C LEU A 313 -14.13 -13.44 21.89
N GLN A 314 -14.19 -14.78 21.92
CA GLN A 314 -13.02 -15.62 22.21
C GLN A 314 -11.90 -15.40 21.20
N LYS A 315 -12.22 -15.25 19.91
CA LYS A 315 -11.22 -14.98 18.87
C LYS A 315 -10.64 -13.57 18.96
N ILE A 316 -11.46 -12.58 19.32
CA ILE A 316 -11.02 -11.20 19.57
C ILE A 316 -10.02 -11.19 20.74
N ARG A 317 -10.37 -11.83 21.87
CA ARG A 317 -9.48 -11.99 23.04
C ARG A 317 -8.16 -12.62 22.63
N MET A 318 -8.20 -13.75 21.95
CA MET A 318 -7.01 -14.50 21.55
C MET A 318 -6.07 -13.65 20.67
N ILE A 319 -6.60 -12.93 19.68
CA ILE A 319 -5.79 -12.06 18.81
C ILE A 319 -5.18 -10.91 19.61
N MET A 320 -5.96 -10.29 20.51
CA MET A 320 -5.49 -9.17 21.32
C MET A 320 -4.42 -9.59 22.34
N VAL A 321 -4.64 -10.68 23.09
CA VAL A 321 -3.66 -11.22 24.05
C VAL A 321 -2.36 -11.51 23.31
N ARG A 322 -2.42 -12.32 22.25
CA ARG A 322 -1.22 -12.69 21.49
C ARG A 322 -0.45 -11.47 21.00
N TYR A 323 -1.14 -10.51 20.40
CA TYR A 323 -0.49 -9.32 19.87
C TYR A 323 0.15 -8.47 20.97
N LEU A 324 -0.57 -8.22 22.06
CA LEU A 324 -0.06 -7.38 23.12
C LEU A 324 1.08 -8.07 23.90
N THR A 325 1.04 -9.39 24.08
CA THR A 325 2.16 -10.17 24.66
C THR A 325 3.40 -10.06 23.78
N GLU A 326 3.26 -10.20 22.46
CA GLU A 326 4.36 -9.98 21.51
C GLU A 326 4.90 -8.54 21.59
N GLN A 327 4.05 -7.54 21.86
CA GLN A 327 4.51 -6.16 22.08
C GLN A 327 5.30 -6.00 23.40
N ILE A 328 4.94 -6.73 24.47
CA ILE A 328 5.69 -6.74 25.73
C ILE A 328 7.07 -7.37 25.51
N GLU A 329 7.13 -8.53 24.85
CA GLU A 329 8.38 -9.24 24.55
C GLU A 329 9.33 -8.39 23.70
N THR A 330 8.81 -7.66 22.72
CA THR A 330 9.64 -6.85 21.80
C THR A 330 10.05 -5.49 22.34
N GLN A 331 9.25 -4.85 23.19
CA GLN A 331 9.49 -3.47 23.66
C GLN A 331 10.00 -3.40 25.11
N GLY A 332 9.83 -4.48 25.88
CA GLY A 332 9.97 -4.45 27.33
C GLY A 332 8.73 -3.89 28.03
N GLU A 333 8.53 -4.29 29.29
CA GLU A 333 7.30 -4.00 30.05
C GLU A 333 7.10 -2.50 30.31
N GLU A 334 8.15 -1.76 30.69
CA GLU A 334 8.04 -0.33 30.97
C GLU A 334 7.65 0.50 29.74
N ALA A 335 8.29 0.26 28.60
CA ALA A 335 7.99 0.96 27.35
C ALA A 335 6.59 0.61 26.85
N PHE A 336 6.16 -0.63 27.05
CA PHE A 336 4.80 -1.07 26.76
C PHE A 336 3.77 -0.33 27.62
N LEU A 337 3.96 -0.25 28.93
CA LEU A 337 3.02 0.39 29.87
C LEU A 337 2.89 1.91 29.65
N ARG A 338 3.98 2.59 29.26
CA ARG A 338 3.93 4.01 28.84
C ARG A 338 3.06 4.22 27.60
N ARG A 339 2.92 3.18 26.76
CA ARG A 339 2.30 3.27 25.44
C ARG A 339 0.88 2.75 25.41
N TRP A 340 0.59 1.69 26.17
CA TRP A 340 -0.70 1.05 26.28
C TRP A 340 -1.26 1.28 27.68
N HIS A 341 -2.18 2.23 27.82
CA HIS A 341 -2.85 2.47 29.10
C HIS A 341 -3.58 1.22 29.59
N THR A 342 -3.25 0.79 30.81
CA THR A 342 -3.76 -0.42 31.50
C THR A 342 -5.20 -0.31 31.99
N ARG A 343 -5.95 0.72 31.60
CA ARG A 343 -7.36 0.90 32.00
C ARG A 343 -8.24 -0.30 31.64
N PHE A 344 -7.85 -1.09 30.64
CA PHE A 344 -8.68 -2.15 30.05
C PHE A 344 -8.13 -3.57 30.24
N PHE A 345 -6.93 -3.73 30.80
CA PHE A 345 -6.28 -5.03 31.01
C PHE A 345 -5.15 -4.91 32.05
N GLY A 346 -4.94 -5.98 32.82
CA GLY A 346 -3.82 -6.10 33.74
C GLY A 346 -2.60 -6.77 33.09
N VAL A 347 -1.40 -6.44 33.56
CA VAL A 347 -0.17 -7.15 33.22
C VAL A 347 0.36 -7.81 34.49
N ARG A 348 0.55 -9.14 34.47
CA ARG A 348 1.13 -9.90 35.60
C ARG A 348 2.18 -10.85 35.07
N LYS A 349 3.44 -10.70 35.51
CA LYS A 349 4.59 -11.52 35.09
C LYS A 349 4.70 -11.65 33.56
N GLY A 350 4.53 -10.54 32.82
CA GLY A 350 4.54 -10.54 31.36
C GLY A 350 3.27 -11.07 30.67
N ASN A 351 2.30 -11.61 31.41
CA ASN A 351 1.03 -12.08 30.86
C ASN A 351 -0.05 -11.00 30.92
N ILE A 352 -0.91 -11.00 29.90
CA ILE A 352 -2.01 -10.03 29.79
C ILE A 352 -3.30 -10.66 30.29
N GLU A 353 -3.82 -10.08 31.36
CA GLU A 353 -5.07 -10.47 31.98
C GLU A 353 -6.17 -9.50 31.51
N PHE A 354 -7.07 -10.00 30.68
CA PHE A 354 -8.31 -9.29 30.42
C PHE A 354 -9.34 -9.64 31.50
N PRO A 355 -10.08 -8.65 32.03
CA PRO A 355 -11.26 -8.89 32.86
C PRO A 355 -12.44 -9.47 32.06
N LEU A 356 -12.17 -10.10 30.91
CA LEU A 356 -13.15 -10.82 30.11
C LEU A 356 -13.66 -11.98 30.96
N LEU A 357 -14.72 -11.68 31.72
CA LEU A 357 -15.54 -12.62 32.45
C LEU A 357 -15.84 -13.82 31.54
N PRO A 358 -15.83 -15.05 32.07
CA PRO A 358 -16.67 -16.06 31.46
C PRO A 358 -18.10 -15.50 31.54
N PHE A 359 -18.80 -15.43 30.42
CA PHE A 359 -20.23 -15.20 30.47
C PHE A 359 -20.89 -16.40 31.13
#